data_AF-A0A1F6H329-F1
#
_entry.id   AF-A0A1F6H329-F1
#
_cell.length_a   1.000
_cell.length_b   1.000
_cell.length_c   1.000
_cell.angle_alpha   90.00
_cell.angle_beta   90.00
_cell.angle_gamma   90.00
#
_symmetry.space_group_name_H-M   'P 1'
#
loop_
_entity.id
_entity.type
_entity.pdbx_description
1 polymer ?
#
loop_
_entity_poly.entity_id
_entity_poly.type
_entity_poly.pdbx_seq_one_letter_code
_entity_poly.pdbx_strand_id
1 'polypeptide(L)'
;MDLDRSALQQIVFTAFVAAAVDGFIDDDEITAINGFAQNHWKMEWGPLQTFLRDVDDHVVEFYQTLGEEDLEERLFNQILPQLNLGSKSLLLELLTNLMQADQEIEQAEVRILERLKKSL
;
A
#
# COMPACT_ATOMS: atom_id res chain seq x y z
N MET A 1 -0.11 -17.30 7.27
CA MET A 1 1.01 -16.45 7.73
C MET A 1 0.42 -15.52 8.78
N ASP A 2 1.00 -15.46 9.97
CA ASP A 2 0.54 -14.51 10.99
C ASP A 2 1.15 -13.14 10.69
N LEU A 3 0.31 -12.20 10.28
CA LEU A 3 0.70 -10.80 10.15
C LEU A 3 0.81 -10.19 11.55
N ASP A 4 1.92 -9.50 11.82
CA ASP A 4 2.03 -8.61 12.98
C ASP A 4 1.58 -7.18 12.61
N ARG A 5 1.39 -6.34 13.64
CA ARG A 5 0.92 -4.96 13.46
C ARG A 5 1.85 -4.14 12.55
N SER A 6 3.16 -4.34 12.65
CA SER A 6 4.15 -3.57 11.88
C SER A 6 4.12 -3.96 10.40
N ALA A 7 4.06 -5.26 10.10
CA ALA A 7 3.92 -5.77 8.75
C ALA A 7 2.62 -5.28 8.11
N LEU A 8 1.51 -5.29 8.86
CA LEU A 8 0.24 -4.72 8.37
C LEU A 8 0.37 -3.23 8.06
N GLN A 9 0.98 -2.45 8.97
CA GLN A 9 1.19 -1.02 8.75
C GLN A 9 1.98 -0.75 7.48
N GLN A 10 3.08 -1.49 7.26
CA GLN A 10 3.91 -1.33 6.08
C GLN A 10 3.17 -1.70 4.79
N ILE A 11 2.36 -2.78 4.79
CA ILE A 11 1.56 -3.17 3.62
C ILE A 11 0.54 -2.09 3.28
N VAL A 12 -0.23 -1.63 4.27
CA VAL A 12 -1.29 -0.64 4.07
C VAL A 12 -0.68 0.70 3.63
N PHE A 13 0.41 1.15 4.27
CA PHE A 13 1.16 2.32 3.84
C PHE A 13 1.63 2.19 2.39
N THR A 14 2.27 1.07 2.04
CA THR A 14 2.78 0.85 0.68
C THR A 14 1.65 0.80 -0.34
N ALA A 15 0.49 0.26 0.02
CA ALA A 15 -0.68 0.23 -0.84
C ALA A 15 -1.20 1.65 -1.14
N PHE A 16 -1.30 2.52 -0.13
CA PHE A 16 -1.68 3.92 -0.34
C PHE A 16 -0.68 4.67 -1.23
N VAL A 17 0.62 4.45 -1.03
CA VAL A 17 1.66 5.06 -1.87
C VAL A 17 1.60 4.55 -3.31
N ALA A 18 1.33 3.26 -3.50
CA ALA A 18 1.24 2.64 -4.82
C ALA A 18 -0.02 3.03 -5.59
N ALA A 19 -1.17 3.13 -4.91
CA ALA A 19 -2.43 3.60 -5.49
C ALA A 19 -2.28 5.03 -6.01
N ALA A 20 -1.72 5.93 -5.20
CA ALA A 20 -1.50 7.32 -5.58
C ALA A 20 -0.31 7.58 -6.53
N VAL A 21 0.19 6.56 -7.26
CA VAL A 21 1.35 6.72 -8.16
C VAL A 21 1.07 7.66 -9.33
N ASP A 22 -0.16 7.69 -9.82
CA ASP A 22 -0.66 8.54 -10.90
C ASP A 22 -1.00 9.96 -10.42
N GLY A 23 -0.95 10.20 -9.11
CA GLY A 23 -1.24 11.47 -8.45
C GLY A 23 -2.66 11.60 -7.89
N PHE A 24 -3.50 10.57 -8.00
CA PHE A 24 -4.83 10.55 -7.38
C PHE A 24 -5.09 9.19 -6.71
N ILE A 25 -5.99 9.18 -5.74
CA ILE A 25 -6.50 7.93 -5.17
C ILE A 25 -8.01 8.09 -5.06
N ASP A 26 -8.75 7.11 -5.54
CA ASP A 26 -10.21 7.19 -5.51
C ASP A 26 -10.82 6.60 -4.23
N ASP A 27 -12.12 6.85 -4.04
CA ASP A 27 -12.84 6.39 -2.85
C ASP A 27 -12.97 4.85 -2.78
N ASP A 28 -12.98 4.16 -3.94
CA ASP A 28 -13.10 2.71 -4.03
C ASP A 28 -11.76 2.04 -3.64
N GLU A 29 -10.64 2.59 -4.08
CA GLU A 29 -9.29 2.19 -3.69
C GLU A 29 -9.06 2.37 -2.19
N ILE A 30 -9.41 3.55 -1.66
CA ILE A 30 -9.36 3.84 -0.21
C ILE A 30 -10.20 2.81 0.55
N THR A 31 -11.41 2.54 0.07
CA THR A 31 -12.34 1.59 0.71
C THR A 31 -11.75 0.17 0.71
N ALA A 32 -11.15 -0.25 -0.39
CA ALA A 32 -10.56 -1.58 -0.50
C ALA A 32 -9.28 -1.73 0.36
N ILE A 33 -8.41 -0.72 0.41
CA ILE A 33 -7.23 -0.71 1.30
C ILE A 33 -7.67 -0.74 2.77
N ASN A 34 -8.66 0.06 3.16
CA ASN A 34 -9.22 0.05 4.51
C ASN A 34 -9.89 -1.28 4.85
N GLY A 35 -10.60 -1.88 3.89
CA GLY A 35 -11.21 -3.20 4.03
C GLY A 35 -10.17 -4.29 4.26
N PHE A 36 -9.05 -4.24 3.53
CA PHE A 36 -7.91 -5.11 3.77
C PHE A 36 -7.34 -4.94 5.18
N ALA A 37 -7.09 -3.69 5.60
CA ALA A 37 -6.61 -3.40 6.95
C ALA A 37 -7.56 -3.96 8.02
N GLN A 38 -8.87 -3.78 7.86
CA GLN A 38 -9.89 -4.29 8.76
C GLN A 38 -9.89 -5.84 8.84
N ASN A 39 -9.76 -6.53 7.70
CA ASN A 39 -9.76 -7.99 7.64
C ASN A 39 -8.54 -8.64 8.31
N HIS A 40 -7.42 -7.94 8.33
CA HIS A 40 -6.18 -8.40 8.95
C HIS A 40 -5.93 -7.81 10.34
N TRP A 41 -6.83 -6.94 10.84
CA TRP A 41 -6.71 -6.31 12.14
C TRP A 41 -7.02 -7.27 13.28
N LYS A 42 -6.18 -7.24 14.33
CA LYS A 42 -6.44 -7.96 15.58
C LYS A 42 -6.89 -6.99 16.66
N MET A 43 -8.00 -7.29 17.33
CA MET A 43 -8.57 -6.44 18.38
C MET A 43 -7.60 -6.15 19.54
N GLU A 44 -6.65 -7.05 19.81
CA GLU A 44 -5.62 -6.88 20.83
C GLU A 44 -4.62 -5.75 20.55
N TRP A 45 -4.52 -5.28 19.30
CA TRP A 45 -3.66 -4.16 18.90
C TRP A 45 -4.28 -2.79 19.18
N GLY A 46 -5.54 -2.75 19.65
CA GLY A 46 -6.26 -1.54 19.98
C GLY A 46 -7.27 -1.12 18.90
N PRO A 47 -7.71 0.16 18.91
CA PRO A 47 -8.69 0.65 17.95
C PRO A 47 -8.12 0.73 16.53
N LEU A 48 -8.82 0.10 15.57
CA LEU A 48 -8.46 0.16 14.14
C LEU A 48 -8.34 1.61 13.63
N GLN A 49 -9.20 2.51 14.11
CA GLN A 49 -9.18 3.92 13.69
C GLN A 49 -7.90 4.65 14.09
N THR A 50 -7.28 4.26 15.23
CA THR A 50 -5.97 4.81 15.61
C THR A 50 -4.90 4.30 14.65
N PHE A 51 -4.93 3.02 14.29
CA PHE A 51 -4.01 2.46 13.30
C PHE A 51 -4.15 3.13 11.92
N LEU A 52 -5.37 3.33 11.43
CA LEU A 52 -5.59 3.97 10.13
C LEU A 52 -5.12 5.43 10.14
N ARG A 53 -5.32 6.15 11.25
CA ARG A 53 -4.75 7.50 11.42
C ARG A 53 -3.23 7.49 11.43
N ASP A 54 -2.60 6.56 12.14
CA ASP A 54 -1.13 6.43 12.15
C ASP A 54 -0.60 6.17 10.73
N VAL A 55 -1.31 5.38 9.92
CA VAL A 55 -0.97 5.15 8.51
C VAL A 55 -1.14 6.42 7.68
N ASP A 56 -2.27 7.11 7.83
CA ASP A 56 -2.56 8.36 7.11
C ASP A 56 -1.49 9.43 7.39
N ASP A 57 -1.14 9.63 8.66
CA ASP A 57 -0.06 10.54 9.08
C ASP A 57 1.27 10.17 8.43
N HIS A 58 1.61 8.88 8.32
CA HIS A 58 2.82 8.41 7.63
C HIS A 58 2.78 8.63 6.12
N VAL A 59 1.61 8.46 5.48
CA VAL A 59 1.44 8.74 4.04
C VAL A 59 1.61 10.24 3.78
N VAL A 60 1.00 11.09 4.61
CA VAL A 60 1.16 12.54 4.52
C VAL A 60 2.62 12.96 4.71
N GLU A 61 3.30 12.44 5.73
CA GLU A 61 4.73 12.71 5.97
C GLU A 61 5.60 12.24 4.78
N PHE A 62 5.30 11.07 4.22
CA PHE A 62 5.98 10.56 3.03
C PHE A 62 5.87 11.55 1.86
N TYR A 63 4.67 12.02 1.53
CA TYR A 63 4.47 12.98 0.43
C TYR A 63 5.08 14.35 0.72
N GLN A 64 5.08 14.82 1.97
CA GLN A 64 5.76 16.06 2.36
C GLN A 64 7.28 15.98 2.18
N THR A 65 7.86 14.78 2.34
CA THR A 65 9.30 14.54 2.18
C THR A 65 9.68 14.06 0.77
N LEU A 66 8.72 13.88 -0.14
CA LEU A 66 8.97 13.42 -1.51
C LEU A 66 9.79 14.45 -2.31
N GLY A 67 9.46 15.74 -2.16
CA GLY A 67 10.17 16.81 -2.86
C GLY A 67 10.05 16.70 -4.37
N GLU A 68 11.19 16.64 -5.07
CA GLU A 68 11.29 16.47 -6.53
C GLU A 68 11.58 14.99 -6.93
N GLU A 69 11.62 14.06 -5.98
CA GLU A 69 11.90 12.64 -6.26
C GLU A 69 10.71 11.98 -6.96
N ASP A 70 11.00 11.13 -7.94
CA ASP A 70 9.98 10.34 -8.62
C ASP A 70 9.36 9.31 -7.65
N LEU A 71 8.03 9.34 -7.55
CA LEU A 71 7.27 8.50 -6.64
C LEU A 71 7.47 7.01 -6.94
N GLU A 72 7.49 6.64 -8.22
CA GLU A 72 7.73 5.27 -8.66
C GLU A 72 9.13 4.83 -8.23
N GLU A 73 10.17 5.64 -8.50
CA GLU A 73 11.54 5.36 -8.07
C GLU A 73 11.66 5.20 -6.55
N ARG A 74 11.04 6.08 -5.76
CA ARG A 74 11.10 6.00 -4.29
C ARG A 74 10.40 4.75 -3.76
N LEU A 75 9.24 4.41 -4.32
CA LEU A 75 8.51 3.18 -3.99
C LEU A 75 9.40 1.95 -4.22
N PHE A 76 10.05 1.84 -5.37
CA PHE A 76 10.85 0.67 -5.72
C PHE A 76 12.22 0.60 -5.04
N ASN A 77 12.86 1.75 -4.81
CA ASN A 77 14.23 1.78 -4.30
C ASN A 77 14.28 1.88 -2.78
N GLN A 78 13.25 2.45 -2.14
CA GLN A 78 13.27 2.73 -0.70
C GLN A 78 12.19 1.96 0.06
N ILE A 79 10.95 1.85 -0.45
CA ILE A 79 9.84 1.26 0.30
C ILE A 79 9.78 -0.26 0.12
N LEU A 80 9.63 -0.73 -1.12
CA LEU A 80 9.47 -2.16 -1.42
C LEU A 80 10.60 -3.06 -0.91
N PRO A 81 11.89 -2.63 -0.90
CA PRO A 81 12.96 -3.44 -0.34
C PRO A 81 12.85 -3.68 1.18
N GLN A 82 12.09 -2.85 1.91
CA GLN A 82 11.89 -3.01 3.36
C GLN A 82 10.85 -4.09 3.68
N LEU A 83 10.02 -4.48 2.71
CA LEU A 83 9.02 -5.52 2.87
C LEU A 83 9.66 -6.91 2.76
N ASN A 84 9.33 -7.80 3.69
CA ASN A 84 9.64 -9.21 3.55
C ASN A 84 8.79 -9.87 2.43
N LEU A 85 9.20 -11.05 1.96
CA LEU A 85 8.52 -11.75 0.86
C LEU A 85 7.01 -11.96 1.11
N GLY A 86 6.62 -12.32 2.33
CA GLY A 86 5.21 -12.50 2.68
C GLY A 86 4.39 -11.22 2.56
N SER A 87 4.96 -10.10 3.02
CA SER A 87 4.33 -8.78 2.94
C SER A 87 4.22 -8.31 1.51
N LYS A 88 5.24 -8.58 0.67
CA LYS A 88 5.17 -8.33 -0.77
C LYS A 88 4.10 -9.18 -1.46
N SER A 89 3.93 -10.44 -1.06
CA SER A 89 2.89 -11.30 -1.65
C SER A 89 1.49 -10.81 -1.32
N LEU A 90 1.26 -10.39 -0.06
CA LEU A 90 -0.01 -9.82 0.36
C LEU A 90 -0.27 -8.45 -0.27
N LEU A 91 0.76 -7.61 -0.39
CA LEU A 91 0.67 -6.36 -1.13
C LEU A 91 0.30 -6.60 -2.59
N LEU A 92 0.92 -7.61 -3.24
CA LEU A 92 0.59 -7.94 -4.62
C LEU A 92 -0.86 -8.39 -4.78
N GLU A 93 -1.36 -9.20 -3.85
CA GLU A 93 -2.76 -9.63 -3.82
C GLU A 93 -3.69 -8.43 -3.65
N LEU A 94 -3.41 -7.53 -2.70
CA LEU A 94 -4.17 -6.31 -2.49
C LEU A 94 -4.21 -5.45 -3.75
N LEU A 95 -3.06 -5.08 -4.31
CA LEU A 95 -2.98 -4.22 -5.51
C LEU A 95 -3.64 -4.88 -6.73
N THR A 96 -3.58 -6.20 -6.86
CA THR A 96 -4.27 -6.92 -7.93
C THR A 96 -5.79 -6.82 -7.78
N ASN A 97 -6.29 -6.89 -6.53
CA ASN A 97 -7.71 -6.74 -6.25
C ASN A 97 -8.20 -5.30 -6.48
N LEU A 98 -7.39 -4.28 -6.18
CA LEU A 98 -7.69 -2.88 -6.47
C LEU A 98 -7.93 -2.67 -7.97
N MET A 99 -6.96 -3.05 -8.80
CA MET A 99 -7.05 -2.89 -10.27
C MET A 99 -8.10 -3.77 -10.95
N GLN A 100 -8.62 -4.79 -10.26
CA GLN A 100 -9.75 -5.57 -10.75
C GLN A 100 -11.11 -4.96 -10.38
N ALA A 101 -11.15 -4.23 -9.25
CA ALA A 101 -12.32 -3.47 -8.86
C ALA A 101 -12.46 -2.23 -9.74
N ASP A 102 -11.33 -1.62 -10.09
CA ASP A 102 -11.27 -0.51 -11.01
C ASP A 102 -11.49 -0.99 -12.47
N GLN A 103 -12.38 -0.35 -13.20
CA GLN A 103 -12.73 -0.78 -14.57
C GLN A 103 -11.75 -0.25 -15.62
N GLU A 104 -10.87 0.67 -15.20
CA GLU A 104 -9.80 1.24 -16.01
C GLU A 104 -8.47 0.97 -15.29
N ILE A 105 -7.60 0.16 -15.91
CA ILE A 105 -6.27 -0.10 -15.35
C ILE A 105 -5.29 0.87 -15.97
N GLU A 106 -4.64 1.70 -15.15
CA GLU A 106 -3.66 2.65 -15.65
C GLU A 106 -2.31 1.98 -15.98
N GLN A 107 -1.53 2.56 -16.90
CA GLN A 107 -0.22 1.98 -17.23
C GLN A 107 0.79 2.06 -16.08
N ALA A 108 0.69 3.08 -15.22
CA ALA A 108 1.58 3.24 -14.08
C ALA A 108 1.37 2.11 -13.06
N GLU A 109 0.11 1.82 -12.75
CA GLU A 109 -0.35 0.71 -11.92
C GLU A 109 0.12 -0.66 -12.43
N VAL A 110 -0.04 -0.94 -13.74
CA VAL A 110 0.46 -2.18 -14.36
C VAL A 110 1.97 -2.31 -14.16
N ARG A 111 2.73 -1.23 -14.38
CA ARG A 111 4.18 -1.23 -14.15
C ARG A 111 4.50 -1.57 -12.70
N ILE A 112 3.74 -1.04 -11.75
CA ILE A 112 3.94 -1.36 -10.34
C ILE A 112 3.75 -2.86 -10.08
N LEU A 113 2.63 -3.44 -10.53
CA LEU A 113 2.36 -4.86 -10.36
C LEU A 113 3.46 -5.73 -10.99
N GLU A 114 3.89 -5.40 -12.22
CA GLU A 114 4.92 -6.17 -12.90
C GLU A 114 6.26 -6.12 -12.17
N ARG A 115 6.66 -4.95 -11.66
CA ARG A 115 7.90 -4.80 -10.91
C ARG A 115 7.81 -5.47 -9.53
N LEU A 116 6.66 -5.37 -8.85
CA LEU A 116 6.43 -6.07 -7.59
C LEU A 116 6.51 -7.59 -7.78
N LYS A 117 5.88 -8.13 -8.83
CA LYS A 117 5.96 -9.56 -9.22
C LYS A 117 7.39 -10.02 -9.45
N LYS A 118 8.25 -9.19 -10.06
CA LYS A 118 9.67 -9.51 -10.27
C LYS A 118 10.51 -9.46 -8.99
N SER A 119 10.01 -8.82 -7.93
CA SER A 119 10.71 -8.64 -6.65
C SER A 119 10.35 -9.68 -5.58
N LEU A 120 9.43 -10.60 -5.93
CA LEU A 120 9.04 -11.80 -5.18
C LEU A 120 9.93 -12.98 -5.56
#